data_AF-A0A846MSF7-F1
#
_entry.id   AF-A0A846MSF7-F1
#
_cell.length_a   1.000
_cell.length_b   1.000
_cell.length_c   1.000
_cell.angle_alpha   90.00
_cell.angle_beta   90.00
_cell.angle_gamma   90.00
#
_symmetry.space_group_name_H-M   'P 1'
#
loop_
_entity.id
_entity.type
_entity.pdbx_description
1 polymer ?
#
loop_
_entity_poly.entity_id
_entity_poly.type
_entity_poly.pdbx_seq_one_letter_code
_entity_poly.pdbx_strand_id
1 'polypeptide(L)'
;MVRLLRNDSILHYLLLIVLFAAFRILLFLQYPEALPEEISFIEIGKRLQEGDLLYKDLWVSTSPLSASVYWLLSLLDDFPLFAFRLVAAVLGLWVLLRFNALCMQLRLYNQRHVLTGFFMAVFFNAHPAFLVLSPELIALPALTWVIYYSIRQIEEGTQKSYLLEAGFFMSLAMLAHLPYGWLIPACIFAYFLYSNTNITQQLSFVFTASMPLLLVVLFFYWRGEFSDMATHWLLQAVQPARSVFLNTDSMLRWGTSLALCAAVFLIGTWQSPQFINYQVRAQMTFFWMGIAAFLLFWFGDFRQWYNFYLLLTIVAFYAAHYLLLLKKKWIQELCAWILPLWGGSLLFFGTTITSSHTPPVLQAQMHGSTRVWVIGYDYEWYRHYRSATPFFDYKLSRRYLDQLNHYGSCEGLARALLQSPPALIVDSMHRWEEISKRIPLLAAHYRPTEVPHVYRYAPQTKDIPRLRLVD
;
A
#
# COMPACT_ATOMS: atom_id res chain seq x y z
N MET A 1 22.28 -22.61 8.71
CA MET A 1 21.54 -21.61 7.92
C MET A 1 22.46 -20.57 7.33
N VAL A 2 23.18 -19.79 8.14
CA VAL A 2 24.07 -18.74 7.63
C VAL A 2 25.19 -19.33 6.79
N ARG A 3 25.77 -20.47 7.20
CA ARG A 3 26.77 -21.17 6.38
C ARG A 3 26.25 -21.63 5.02
N LEU A 4 24.98 -22.05 4.99
CA LEU A 4 24.31 -22.44 3.74
C LEU A 4 24.17 -21.20 2.86
N LEU A 5 23.65 -20.08 3.38
CA LEU A 5 23.36 -18.87 2.61
C LEU A 5 24.57 -17.94 2.37
N ARG A 6 25.77 -18.34 2.81
CA ARG A 6 27.01 -17.54 2.70
C ARG A 6 27.62 -17.55 1.29
N ASN A 7 27.03 -18.29 0.35
CA ASN A 7 27.54 -18.38 -1.01
C ASN A 7 26.52 -17.80 -2.00
N ASP A 8 27.01 -17.13 -3.03
CA ASP A 8 26.19 -16.40 -4.02
C ASP A 8 25.99 -17.22 -5.30
N SER A 9 25.96 -18.55 -5.17
CA SER A 9 25.79 -19.44 -6.33
C SER A 9 24.33 -19.51 -6.76
N ILE A 10 24.11 -19.91 -8.02
CA ILE A 10 22.76 -20.07 -8.62
C ILE A 10 21.85 -20.93 -7.74
N LEU A 11 22.40 -21.97 -7.10
CA LEU A 11 21.64 -22.85 -6.20
C LEU A 11 21.05 -22.12 -4.98
N HIS A 12 21.71 -21.08 -4.47
CA HIS A 12 21.23 -20.31 -3.32
C HIS A 12 20.10 -19.36 -3.70
N TYR A 13 20.15 -18.78 -4.90
CA TYR A 13 19.01 -18.04 -5.46
C TYR A 13 17.81 -18.96 -5.71
N LEU A 14 18.05 -20.17 -6.24
CA LEU A 14 16.99 -21.16 -6.43
C LEU A 14 16.37 -21.57 -5.08
N LEU A 15 17.20 -21.84 -4.07
CA LEU A 15 16.73 -22.13 -2.71
C LEU A 15 15.85 -21.00 -2.18
N LEU A 16 16.26 -19.75 -2.39
CA LEU A 16 15.50 -18.58 -1.95
C LEU A 16 14.17 -18.43 -2.71
N ILE A 17 14.14 -18.71 -4.01
CA ILE A 17 12.90 -18.73 -4.80
C ILE A 17 11.95 -19.78 -4.26
N VAL A 18 12.45 -21.01 -4.05
CA VAL A 18 11.66 -22.12 -3.51
C VAL A 18 11.14 -21.79 -2.11
N LEU A 19 11.97 -21.21 -1.25
CA LEU A 19 11.58 -20.82 0.10
C LEU A 19 10.49 -19.74 0.09
N PHE A 20 10.66 -18.69 -0.72
CA PHE A 20 9.66 -17.64 -0.85
C PHE A 20 8.33 -18.19 -1.38
N ALA A 21 8.39 -19.03 -2.41
CA ALA A 21 7.22 -19.69 -2.96
C ALA A 21 6.53 -20.61 -1.94
N ALA A 22 7.30 -21.38 -1.16
CA ALA A 22 6.76 -22.24 -0.11
C ALA A 22 6.01 -21.44 0.96
N PHE A 23 6.59 -20.32 1.42
CA PHE A 23 5.90 -19.44 2.37
C PHE A 23 4.65 -18.79 1.77
N ARG A 24 4.71 -18.36 0.50
CA ARG A 24 3.54 -17.81 -0.21
C ARG A 24 2.42 -18.83 -0.35
N ILE A 25 2.74 -20.07 -0.74
CA ILE A 25 1.78 -21.16 -0.87
C ILE A 25 1.15 -21.47 0.49
N LEU A 26 1.94 -21.55 1.56
CA LEU A 26 1.43 -21.79 2.91
C LEU A 26 0.42 -20.71 3.33
N LEU A 27 0.76 -19.43 3.14
CA LEU A 27 -0.15 -18.33 3.44
C LEU A 27 -1.41 -18.36 2.58
N PHE A 28 -1.28 -18.70 1.29
CA PHE A 28 -2.43 -18.82 0.39
C PHE A 28 -3.39 -19.94 0.82
N LEU A 29 -2.85 -21.08 1.27
CA LEU A 29 -3.65 -22.19 1.79
C LEU A 29 -4.34 -21.86 3.12
N GLN A 30 -3.70 -21.06 3.96
CA GLN A 30 -4.26 -20.66 5.26
C GLN A 30 -5.34 -19.58 5.13
N TYR A 31 -5.20 -18.69 4.16
CA TYR A 31 -6.14 -17.59 3.90
C TYR A 31 -6.68 -17.67 2.47
N PRO A 32 -7.51 -18.69 2.15
CA PRO A 32 -8.02 -18.88 0.78
C PRO A 32 -9.01 -17.79 0.36
N GLU A 33 -9.69 -17.17 1.33
CA GLU A 33 -10.66 -16.09 1.09
C GLU A 33 -9.97 -14.73 0.88
N ALA A 34 -10.66 -13.82 0.17
CA ALA A 34 -10.17 -12.46 -0.06
C ALA A 34 -10.15 -11.66 1.24
N LEU A 35 -9.06 -10.93 1.47
CA LEU A 35 -8.96 -9.97 2.56
C LEU A 35 -9.76 -8.70 2.22
N PRO A 36 -10.29 -7.94 3.20
CA PRO A 36 -11.02 -6.69 2.97
C PRO A 36 -10.29 -5.71 2.04
N GLU A 37 -8.98 -5.59 2.19
CA GLU A 37 -8.13 -4.74 1.36
C GLU A 37 -8.06 -5.25 -0.09
N GLU A 38 -7.96 -6.56 -0.31
CA GLU A 38 -7.98 -7.16 -1.65
C GLU A 38 -9.30 -6.91 -2.35
N ILE A 39 -10.42 -7.07 -1.62
CA ILE A 39 -11.75 -6.78 -2.15
C ILE A 39 -11.80 -5.33 -2.63
N SER A 40 -11.24 -4.40 -1.85
CA SER A 40 -11.24 -2.99 -2.23
C SER A 40 -10.47 -2.71 -3.52
N PHE A 41 -9.29 -3.31 -3.70
CA PHE A 41 -8.46 -3.09 -4.88
C PHE A 41 -9.02 -3.77 -6.13
N ILE A 42 -9.61 -4.96 -5.96
CA ILE A 42 -10.32 -5.66 -7.03
C ILE A 42 -11.50 -4.82 -7.52
N GLU A 43 -12.27 -4.24 -6.60
CA GLU A 43 -13.42 -3.41 -6.97
C GLU A 43 -13.00 -2.14 -7.72
N ILE A 44 -11.90 -1.49 -7.31
CA ILE A 44 -11.33 -0.36 -8.06
C ILE A 44 -11.03 -0.77 -9.52
N GLY A 45 -10.38 -1.93 -9.72
CA GLY A 45 -10.07 -2.42 -11.06
C GLY A 45 -11.33 -2.65 -11.91
N LYS A 46 -12.37 -3.24 -11.33
CA LYS A 46 -13.64 -3.50 -12.02
C LYS A 46 -14.37 -2.21 -12.44
N ARG A 47 -14.44 -1.23 -11.54
CA ARG A 47 -15.08 0.07 -11.83
C ARG A 47 -14.38 0.81 -12.97
N LEU A 48 -13.04 0.78 -12.98
CA LEU A 48 -12.25 1.34 -14.09
C LEU A 48 -12.48 0.60 -15.41
N GLN A 49 -12.71 -0.71 -15.37
CA GLN A 49 -13.02 -1.51 -16.56
C GLN A 49 -14.41 -1.18 -17.12
N GLU A 50 -15.38 -0.82 -16.27
CA GLU A 50 -16.71 -0.36 -16.65
C GLU A 50 -16.71 1.05 -17.30
N GLY A 51 -15.58 1.75 -17.25
CA GLY A 51 -15.41 3.07 -17.85
C GLY A 51 -15.49 4.24 -16.87
N ASP A 52 -15.60 3.97 -15.57
CA ASP A 52 -15.58 5.02 -14.54
C ASP A 52 -14.23 5.76 -14.56
N LEU A 53 -14.28 7.09 -14.47
CA LEU A 53 -13.08 7.91 -14.37
C LEU A 53 -12.60 7.99 -12.93
N LEU A 54 -11.29 7.72 -12.74
CA LEU A 54 -10.63 7.80 -11.45
C LEU A 54 -10.77 9.21 -10.85
N TYR A 55 -11.07 9.28 -9.55
CA TYR A 55 -11.30 10.49 -8.75
C TYR A 55 -12.60 11.25 -9.00
N LYS A 56 -13.20 11.13 -10.19
CA LYS A 56 -14.49 11.77 -10.49
C LYS A 56 -15.67 10.85 -10.21
N ASP A 57 -15.72 9.73 -10.92
CA ASP A 57 -16.80 8.76 -10.81
C ASP A 57 -16.52 7.75 -9.70
N LEU A 58 -15.23 7.55 -9.37
CA LEU A 58 -14.77 6.70 -8.29
C LEU A 58 -13.91 7.51 -7.30
N TRP A 59 -14.43 7.76 -6.10
CA TRP A 59 -13.67 8.49 -5.08
C TRP A 59 -12.81 7.52 -4.29
N VAL A 60 -11.52 7.53 -4.63
CA VAL A 60 -10.48 6.71 -4.00
C VAL A 60 -9.20 7.51 -3.82
N SER A 61 -8.43 7.14 -2.81
CA SER A 61 -7.12 7.74 -2.52
C SER A 61 -5.95 7.00 -3.21
N THR A 62 -6.22 5.90 -3.91
CA THR A 62 -5.22 5.11 -4.63
C THR A 62 -4.56 5.95 -5.74
N SER A 63 -3.23 5.87 -5.84
CA SER A 63 -2.51 6.61 -6.88
C SER A 63 -2.77 6.04 -8.30
N PRO A 64 -2.63 6.86 -9.35
CA PRO A 64 -3.04 6.50 -10.72
C PRO A 64 -2.32 5.29 -11.29
N LEU A 65 -1.03 5.11 -11.01
CA LEU A 65 -0.28 3.95 -11.53
C LEU A 65 -0.77 2.65 -10.90
N SER A 66 -1.03 2.63 -9.60
CA SER A 66 -1.58 1.45 -8.91
C SER A 66 -2.99 1.14 -9.37
N ALA A 67 -3.84 2.17 -9.52
CA ALA A 67 -5.18 2.01 -10.09
C ALA A 67 -5.13 1.43 -11.52
N SER A 68 -4.17 1.86 -12.34
CA SER A 68 -3.97 1.34 -13.70
C SER A 68 -3.53 -0.12 -13.70
N VAL A 69 -2.71 -0.55 -12.73
CA VAL A 69 -2.36 -1.97 -12.55
C VAL A 69 -3.60 -2.77 -12.15
N TYR A 70 -4.42 -2.28 -11.24
CA TYR A 70 -5.66 -2.97 -10.85
C TYR A 70 -6.64 -3.10 -12.00
N TRP A 71 -6.78 -2.05 -12.82
CA TRP A 71 -7.55 -2.08 -14.07
C TRP A 71 -7.00 -3.11 -15.07
N LEU A 72 -5.68 -3.19 -15.23
CA LEU A 72 -5.08 -4.18 -16.14
C LEU A 72 -5.39 -5.62 -15.69
N LEU A 73 -5.40 -5.85 -14.37
CA LEU A 73 -5.69 -7.17 -13.80
C LEU A 73 -7.17 -7.51 -13.80
N SER A 74 -8.08 -6.53 -13.75
CA SER A 74 -9.52 -6.78 -13.86
C SER A 74 -9.94 -7.26 -15.24
N LEU A 75 -9.13 -7.02 -16.29
CA LEU A 75 -9.35 -7.59 -17.63
C LEU A 75 -9.37 -9.14 -17.65
N LEU A 76 -8.88 -9.79 -16.58
CA LEU A 76 -8.84 -11.25 -16.45
C LEU A 76 -10.12 -11.84 -15.81
N ASP A 77 -11.18 -11.02 -15.62
CA ASP A 77 -12.57 -11.26 -15.16
C ASP A 77 -12.88 -12.53 -14.33
N ASP A 78 -12.51 -13.72 -14.79
CA ASP A 78 -12.76 -15.03 -14.18
C ASP A 78 -11.96 -15.32 -12.90
N PHE A 79 -10.76 -14.74 -12.73
CA PHE A 79 -9.87 -15.07 -11.59
C PHE A 79 -9.21 -13.85 -10.91
N PRO A 80 -9.96 -12.82 -10.47
CA PRO A 80 -9.38 -11.59 -9.98
C PRO A 80 -8.52 -11.81 -8.72
N LEU A 81 -8.99 -12.61 -7.75
CA LEU A 81 -8.24 -12.83 -6.51
C LEU A 81 -6.91 -13.55 -6.74
N PHE A 82 -6.93 -14.64 -7.52
CA PHE A 82 -5.73 -15.40 -7.83
C PHE A 82 -4.74 -14.57 -8.66
N ALA A 83 -5.23 -13.82 -9.66
CA ALA A 83 -4.38 -12.95 -10.47
C ALA A 83 -3.68 -11.88 -9.62
N PHE A 84 -4.42 -11.18 -8.75
CA PHE A 84 -3.84 -10.17 -7.85
C PHE A 84 -2.78 -10.77 -6.93
N ARG A 85 -3.06 -11.91 -6.29
CA ARG A 85 -2.11 -12.58 -5.39
C ARG A 85 -0.89 -13.15 -6.12
N LEU A 86 -1.07 -13.67 -7.33
CA LEU A 86 0.02 -14.16 -8.16
C LEU A 86 0.95 -13.01 -8.54
N VAL A 87 0.40 -11.88 -8.98
CA VAL A 87 1.18 -10.68 -9.31
C VAL A 87 1.88 -10.13 -8.07
N ALA A 88 1.23 -10.10 -6.91
CA ALA A 88 1.87 -9.74 -5.65
C ALA A 88 3.05 -10.66 -5.31
N ALA A 89 2.89 -11.98 -5.49
CA ALA A 89 3.97 -12.94 -5.26
C ALA A 89 5.13 -12.75 -6.24
N VAL A 90 4.85 -12.56 -7.53
CA VAL A 90 5.87 -12.34 -8.57
C VAL A 90 6.63 -11.03 -8.31
N LEU A 91 5.92 -9.93 -8.02
CA LEU A 91 6.55 -8.65 -7.69
C LEU A 91 7.36 -8.72 -6.41
N GLY A 92 6.83 -9.32 -5.35
CA GLY A 92 7.54 -9.51 -4.08
C GLY A 92 8.82 -10.32 -4.26
N LEU A 93 8.76 -11.41 -5.05
CA LEU A 93 9.92 -12.22 -5.40
C LEU A 93 10.94 -11.41 -6.21
N TRP A 94 10.50 -10.65 -7.21
CA TRP A 94 11.37 -9.81 -8.02
C TRP A 94 12.09 -8.76 -7.18
N VAL A 95 11.37 -8.05 -6.29
CA VAL A 95 11.92 -7.02 -5.42
C VAL A 95 13.00 -7.60 -4.53
N LEU A 96 12.71 -8.75 -3.92
CA LEU A 96 13.63 -9.45 -3.03
C LEU A 96 14.91 -9.93 -3.74
N LEU A 97 14.77 -10.55 -4.92
CA LEU A 97 15.91 -10.98 -5.71
C LEU A 97 16.75 -9.79 -6.18
N ARG A 98 16.08 -8.74 -6.69
CA ARG A 98 16.74 -7.54 -7.19
C ARG A 98 17.46 -6.79 -6.08
N PHE A 99 16.85 -6.65 -4.92
CA PHE A 99 17.45 -5.97 -3.78
C PHE A 99 18.65 -6.75 -3.22
N ASN A 100 18.58 -8.08 -3.12
CA ASN A 100 19.74 -8.89 -2.76
C ASN A 100 20.89 -8.71 -3.77
N ALA A 101 20.58 -8.81 -5.06
CA ALA A 101 21.57 -8.61 -6.13
C ALA A 101 22.16 -7.19 -6.10
N LEU A 102 21.36 -6.16 -5.83
CA LEU A 102 21.80 -4.78 -5.67
C LEU A 102 22.84 -4.68 -4.56
N CYS A 103 22.57 -5.24 -3.38
CA CYS A 103 23.52 -5.15 -2.28
C CYS A 103 24.86 -5.85 -2.59
N MET A 104 24.82 -6.93 -3.39
CA MET A 104 26.01 -7.62 -3.86
C MET A 104 26.77 -6.82 -4.92
N GLN A 105 26.06 -6.26 -5.90
CA GLN A 105 26.63 -5.42 -6.96
C GLN A 105 27.34 -4.19 -6.41
N LEU A 106 26.73 -3.57 -5.40
CA LEU A 106 27.27 -2.38 -4.72
C LEU A 106 28.25 -2.71 -3.58
N ARG A 107 28.63 -3.98 -3.39
CA ARG A 107 29.62 -4.40 -2.36
C ARG A 107 29.35 -3.83 -0.97
N LEU A 108 28.07 -3.77 -0.59
CA LEU A 108 27.62 -3.19 0.68
C LEU A 108 27.99 -4.03 1.90
N TYR A 109 28.40 -5.26 1.64
CA TYR A 109 28.85 -6.22 2.64
C TYR A 109 30.29 -6.64 2.33
N ASN A 110 31.01 -7.09 3.36
CA ASN A 110 32.40 -7.55 3.22
C ASN A 110 32.53 -8.88 2.48
N GLN A 111 31.42 -9.60 2.27
CA GLN A 111 31.37 -10.92 1.65
C GLN A 111 30.11 -11.01 0.79
N ARG A 112 30.14 -11.84 -0.26
CA ARG A 112 28.95 -12.13 -1.05
C ARG A 112 28.07 -13.17 -0.35
N HIS A 113 26.76 -12.99 -0.38
CA HIS A 113 25.80 -13.87 0.28
C HIS A 113 24.36 -13.60 -0.18
N VAL A 114 23.43 -14.47 0.23
CA VAL A 114 21.99 -14.34 -0.06
C VAL A 114 21.15 -14.04 1.22
N LEU A 115 21.82 -13.67 2.32
CA LEU A 115 21.14 -13.42 3.61
C LEU A 115 20.09 -12.30 3.56
N THR A 116 20.36 -11.21 2.82
CA THR A 116 19.43 -10.08 2.70
C THR A 116 18.12 -10.52 2.07
N GLY A 117 18.22 -11.25 0.95
CA GLY A 117 17.07 -11.85 0.30
C GLY A 117 16.35 -12.86 1.19
N PHE A 118 17.08 -13.68 1.96
CA PHE A 118 16.45 -14.60 2.92
C PHE A 118 15.61 -13.86 3.97
N PHE A 119 16.13 -12.80 4.58
CA PHE A 119 15.37 -12.01 5.55
C PHE A 119 14.14 -11.34 4.94
N MET A 120 14.28 -10.79 3.72
CA MET A 120 13.12 -10.27 2.99
C MET A 120 12.09 -11.37 2.72
N ALA A 121 12.52 -12.62 2.42
CA ALA A 121 11.59 -13.72 2.14
C ALA A 121 10.74 -14.04 3.36
N VAL A 122 11.36 -14.03 4.54
CA VAL A 122 10.66 -14.21 5.81
C VAL A 122 9.72 -13.02 6.07
N PHE A 123 10.24 -11.79 6.00
CA PHE A 123 9.48 -10.59 6.35
C PHE A 123 8.28 -10.34 5.42
N PHE A 124 8.43 -10.54 4.12
CA PHE A 124 7.35 -10.36 3.13
C PHE A 124 6.30 -11.49 3.16
N ASN A 125 6.50 -12.51 3.99
CA ASN A 125 5.55 -13.60 4.22
C ASN A 125 5.19 -13.75 5.69
N ALA A 126 5.47 -12.74 6.49
CA ALA A 126 5.28 -12.86 7.92
C ALA A 126 3.82 -12.62 8.35
N HIS A 127 3.08 -11.83 7.56
CA HIS A 127 1.71 -11.41 7.84
C HIS A 127 0.82 -11.61 6.59
N PRO A 128 -0.45 -12.04 6.72
CA PRO A 128 -1.36 -12.25 5.59
C PRO A 128 -1.60 -11.00 4.73
N ALA A 129 -1.58 -9.80 5.31
CA ALA A 129 -1.66 -8.55 4.56
C ALA A 129 -0.56 -8.37 3.48
N PHE A 130 0.55 -9.12 3.55
CA PHE A 130 1.56 -9.11 2.49
C PHE A 130 1.19 -10.00 1.29
N LEU A 131 0.11 -10.79 1.36
CA LEU A 131 -0.50 -11.44 0.20
C LEU A 131 -1.09 -10.43 -0.78
N VAL A 132 -1.54 -9.30 -0.27
CA VAL A 132 -2.24 -8.26 -1.02
C VAL A 132 -1.29 -7.56 -2.00
N LEU A 133 -1.76 -7.38 -3.23
CA LEU A 133 -1.12 -6.48 -4.21
C LEU A 133 -1.39 -5.04 -3.82
N SER A 134 -0.63 -4.52 -2.86
CA SER A 134 -0.82 -3.16 -2.35
C SER A 134 -0.08 -2.11 -3.19
N PRO A 135 -0.49 -0.82 -3.14
CA PRO A 135 0.20 0.26 -3.84
C PRO A 135 1.70 0.38 -3.47
N GLU A 136 2.03 0.06 -2.24
CA GLU A 136 3.38 0.06 -1.66
C GLU A 136 4.23 -1.04 -2.30
N LEU A 137 3.67 -2.24 -2.49
CA LEU A 137 4.35 -3.32 -3.20
C LEU A 137 4.57 -2.99 -4.68
N ILE A 138 3.61 -2.32 -5.33
CA ILE A 138 3.74 -1.85 -6.73
C ILE A 138 4.85 -0.79 -6.84
N ALA A 139 5.03 0.04 -5.82
CA ALA A 139 6.05 1.09 -5.78
C ALA A 139 7.47 0.58 -5.42
N LEU A 140 7.59 -0.53 -4.67
CA LEU A 140 8.87 -1.09 -4.23
C LEU A 140 9.90 -1.34 -5.35
N PRO A 141 9.52 -1.84 -6.55
CA PRO A 141 10.45 -1.97 -7.66
C PRO A 141 11.15 -0.67 -8.04
N ALA A 142 10.39 0.43 -8.13
CA ALA A 142 10.93 1.74 -8.41
C ALA A 142 11.82 2.23 -7.27
N LEU A 143 11.42 2.03 -6.01
CA LEU A 143 12.24 2.36 -4.85
C LEU A 143 13.57 1.58 -4.81
N THR A 144 13.59 0.34 -5.28
CA THR A 144 14.83 -0.44 -5.39
C THR A 144 15.81 0.23 -6.35
N TRP A 145 15.32 0.81 -7.44
CA TRP A 145 16.13 1.62 -8.36
C TRP A 145 16.55 2.95 -7.75
N VAL A 146 15.67 3.63 -7.01
CA VAL A 146 16.06 4.83 -6.24
C VAL A 146 17.26 4.52 -5.36
N ILE A 147 17.18 3.48 -4.54
CA ILE A 147 18.28 3.04 -3.64
C ILE A 147 19.56 2.75 -4.45
N TYR A 148 19.44 2.04 -5.57
CA TYR A 148 20.59 1.72 -6.43
C TYR A 148 21.32 2.99 -6.89
N TYR A 149 20.59 3.93 -7.50
CA TYR A 149 21.15 5.17 -8.03
C TYR A 149 21.63 6.10 -6.92
N SER A 150 20.94 6.14 -5.77
CA SER A 150 21.38 6.89 -4.60
C SER A 150 22.75 6.43 -4.12
N ILE A 151 22.96 5.13 -4.02
CA ILE A 151 24.23 4.58 -3.53
C ILE A 151 25.33 4.72 -4.59
N ARG A 152 25.01 4.58 -5.87
CA ARG A 152 25.95 4.88 -6.97
C ARG A 152 26.41 6.32 -6.96
N GLN A 153 25.51 7.26 -6.70
CA GLN A 153 25.83 8.68 -6.53
C GLN A 153 26.84 8.91 -5.39
N ILE A 154 26.71 8.15 -4.29
CA ILE A 154 27.63 8.23 -3.14
C ILE A 154 29.00 7.62 -3.47
N GLU A 155 29.02 6.57 -4.30
CA GLU A 155 30.25 5.92 -4.78
C GLU A 155 31.06 6.84 -5.69
N GLU A 156 30.42 7.36 -6.74
CA GLU A 156 31.08 8.07 -7.85
C GLU A 156 31.17 9.59 -7.62
N GLY A 157 30.42 10.13 -6.66
CA GLY A 157 30.45 11.53 -6.27
C GLY A 157 30.07 12.47 -7.42
N THR A 158 30.96 13.41 -7.75
CA THR A 158 30.69 14.42 -8.78
C THR A 158 31.05 13.99 -10.21
N GLN A 159 31.70 12.84 -10.39
CA GLN A 159 32.20 12.41 -11.71
C GLN A 159 31.07 12.00 -12.67
N LYS A 160 30.01 11.40 -12.13
CA LYS A 160 28.78 11.06 -12.85
C LYS A 160 27.59 11.31 -11.94
N SER A 161 26.53 11.88 -12.51
CA SER A 161 25.31 12.20 -11.78
C SER A 161 24.24 11.15 -12.05
N TYR A 162 23.89 10.38 -11.03
CA TYR A 162 22.78 9.42 -11.03
C TYR A 162 21.49 9.99 -10.42
N LEU A 163 21.51 11.27 -10.07
CA LEU A 163 20.41 11.96 -9.40
C LEU A 163 19.18 12.14 -10.29
N LEU A 164 19.40 12.22 -11.61
CA LEU A 164 18.33 12.31 -12.58
C LEU A 164 17.54 11.00 -12.62
N GLU A 165 18.23 9.87 -12.72
CA GLU A 165 17.65 8.54 -12.72
C GLU A 165 16.97 8.25 -11.37
N ALA A 166 17.64 8.57 -10.26
CA ALA A 166 17.04 8.42 -8.93
C ALA A 166 15.74 9.22 -8.79
N GLY A 167 15.70 10.46 -9.32
CA GLY A 167 14.49 11.28 -9.29
C GLY A 167 13.39 10.71 -10.18
N PHE A 168 13.71 10.29 -11.40
CA PHE A 168 12.75 9.62 -12.29
C PHE A 168 12.12 8.38 -11.62
N PHE A 169 12.90 7.49 -11.03
CA PHE A 169 12.35 6.32 -10.32
C PHE A 169 11.58 6.71 -9.05
N MET A 170 11.96 7.80 -8.36
CA MET A 170 11.19 8.33 -7.23
C MET A 170 9.80 8.77 -7.68
N SER A 171 9.69 9.43 -8.85
CA SER A 171 8.39 9.83 -9.39
C SER A 171 7.48 8.64 -9.71
N LEU A 172 8.04 7.54 -10.24
CA LEU A 172 7.29 6.31 -10.49
C LEU A 172 6.81 5.67 -9.18
N ALA A 173 7.65 5.69 -8.14
CA ALA A 173 7.26 5.24 -6.81
C ALA A 173 6.11 6.09 -6.25
N MET A 174 6.14 7.41 -6.41
CA MET A 174 5.05 8.32 -5.99
C MET A 174 3.76 8.13 -6.81
N LEU A 175 3.88 7.85 -8.11
CA LEU A 175 2.73 7.54 -8.96
C LEU A 175 2.06 6.22 -8.58
N ALA A 176 2.79 5.27 -8.00
CA ALA A 176 2.24 4.06 -7.41
C ALA A 176 1.73 4.28 -5.98
N HIS A 177 2.48 5.00 -5.15
CA HIS A 177 2.12 5.32 -3.77
C HIS A 177 2.63 6.71 -3.39
N LEU A 178 1.74 7.70 -3.44
CA LEU A 178 2.08 9.12 -3.28
C LEU A 178 2.79 9.46 -1.96
N PRO A 179 2.46 8.83 -0.81
CA PRO A 179 3.16 9.10 0.44
C PRO A 179 4.67 8.85 0.38
N TYR A 180 5.19 8.07 -0.57
CA TYR A 180 6.65 7.97 -0.76
C TYR A 180 7.33 9.27 -1.18
N GLY A 181 6.58 10.32 -1.50
CA GLY A 181 7.11 11.69 -1.59
C GLY A 181 7.82 12.15 -0.30
N TRP A 182 7.45 11.61 0.87
CA TRP A 182 8.14 11.85 2.15
C TRP A 182 9.58 11.32 2.19
N LEU A 183 9.99 10.48 1.22
CA LEU A 183 11.37 10.03 1.08
C LEU A 183 12.25 11.08 0.40
N ILE A 184 11.68 12.05 -0.35
CA ILE A 184 12.45 13.08 -1.06
C ILE A 184 13.35 13.88 -0.10
N PRO A 185 12.86 14.43 1.03
CA PRO A 185 13.71 15.13 1.99
C PRO A 185 14.84 14.25 2.53
N ALA A 186 14.57 12.97 2.80
CA ALA A 186 15.56 12.03 3.30
C ALA A 186 16.65 11.71 2.27
N CYS A 187 16.27 11.55 1.00
CA CYS A 187 17.22 11.39 -0.11
C CYS A 187 18.09 12.65 -0.27
N ILE A 188 17.48 13.85 -0.31
CA ILE A 188 18.22 15.12 -0.41
C ILE A 188 19.21 15.26 0.75
N PHE A 189 18.77 14.96 1.97
CA PHE A 189 19.61 15.02 3.16
C PHE A 189 20.78 14.02 3.08
N ALA A 190 20.52 12.78 2.67
CA ALA A 190 21.57 11.78 2.46
C ALA A 190 22.57 12.21 1.37
N TYR A 191 22.10 12.78 0.26
CA TYR A 191 22.98 13.25 -0.81
C TYR A 191 23.86 14.42 -0.36
N PHE A 192 23.26 15.37 0.35
CA PHE A 192 23.95 16.51 0.93
C PHE A 192 25.08 16.06 1.87
N LEU A 193 24.81 15.11 2.77
CA LEU A 193 25.80 14.65 3.75
C LEU A 193 26.86 13.72 3.17
N TYR A 194 26.53 12.86 2.20
CA TYR A 194 27.37 11.72 1.86
C TYR A 194 27.90 11.68 0.42
N SER A 195 27.33 12.46 -0.50
CA SER A 195 27.71 12.42 -1.92
C SER A 195 28.34 13.71 -2.47
N ASN A 196 28.53 14.74 -1.63
CA ASN A 196 29.09 16.04 -2.03
C ASN A 196 28.40 16.65 -3.27
N THR A 197 27.08 16.47 -3.37
CA THR A 197 26.32 16.96 -4.52
C THR A 197 26.11 18.46 -4.46
N ASN A 198 26.25 19.12 -5.61
CA ASN A 198 25.96 20.54 -5.74
C ASN A 198 24.43 20.79 -5.80
N ILE A 199 24.01 22.03 -5.51
CA ILE A 199 22.60 22.44 -5.54
C ILE A 199 21.94 22.11 -6.89
N THR A 200 22.62 22.33 -8.01
CA THR A 200 22.10 22.00 -9.35
C THR A 200 21.74 20.52 -9.51
N GLN A 201 22.56 19.63 -8.94
CA GLN A 201 22.31 18.19 -9.01
C GLN A 201 21.14 17.80 -8.09
N GLN A 202 21.02 18.41 -6.92
CA GLN A 202 19.87 18.22 -6.03
C GLN A 202 18.57 18.74 -6.66
N LEU A 203 18.60 19.90 -7.31
CA LEU A 203 17.48 20.43 -8.08
C LEU A 203 17.10 19.50 -9.24
N SER A 204 18.08 18.87 -9.89
CA SER A 204 17.83 17.89 -10.96
C SER A 204 17.08 16.66 -10.44
N PHE A 205 17.42 16.18 -9.23
CA PHE A 205 16.67 15.11 -8.56
C PHE A 205 15.22 15.52 -8.27
N VAL A 206 15.00 16.70 -7.68
CA VAL A 206 13.64 17.19 -7.36
C VAL A 206 12.81 17.41 -8.63
N PHE A 207 13.42 17.99 -9.66
CA PHE A 207 12.78 18.22 -10.95
C PHE A 207 12.33 16.92 -11.59
N THR A 208 13.20 15.92 -11.66
CA THR A 208 12.86 14.61 -12.25
C THR A 208 11.91 13.78 -11.38
N ALA A 209 11.96 13.92 -10.05
CA ALA A 209 10.97 13.36 -9.14
C ALA A 209 9.57 13.97 -9.32
N SER A 210 9.49 15.24 -9.73
CA SER A 210 8.22 15.94 -9.93
C SER A 210 7.64 15.72 -11.33
N MET A 211 8.48 15.51 -12.34
CA MET A 211 8.08 15.55 -13.76
C MET A 211 6.94 14.59 -14.14
N PRO A 212 7.04 13.26 -13.93
CA PRO A 212 5.92 12.36 -14.24
C PRO A 212 4.65 12.63 -13.44
N LEU A 213 4.77 13.13 -12.21
CA LEU A 213 3.61 13.55 -11.42
C LEU A 213 2.92 14.78 -12.04
N LEU A 214 3.70 15.76 -12.50
CA LEU A 214 3.18 16.94 -13.19
C LEU A 214 2.46 16.58 -14.50
N LEU A 215 2.93 15.58 -15.24
CA LEU A 215 2.25 15.10 -16.45
C LEU A 215 0.87 14.53 -16.14
N VAL A 216 0.74 13.77 -15.05
CA VAL A 216 -0.56 13.24 -14.61
C VAL A 216 -1.48 14.36 -14.13
N VAL A 217 -0.95 15.32 -13.37
CA VAL A 217 -1.72 16.50 -12.97
C VAL A 217 -2.21 17.28 -14.19
N LEU A 218 -1.37 17.48 -15.19
CA LEU A 218 -1.73 18.16 -16.44
C LEU A 218 -2.80 17.40 -17.21
N PHE A 219 -2.76 16.07 -17.22
CA PHE A 219 -3.79 15.23 -17.82
C PHE A 219 -5.16 15.45 -17.18
N PHE A 220 -5.26 15.41 -15.85
CA PHE A 220 -6.52 15.68 -15.14
C PHE A 220 -6.97 17.13 -15.25
N TYR A 221 -6.02 18.08 -15.33
CA TYR A 221 -6.32 19.47 -15.62
C TYR A 221 -6.96 19.66 -16.99
N TRP A 222 -6.39 19.05 -18.03
CA TRP A 222 -6.95 19.13 -19.39
C TRP A 222 -8.36 18.53 -19.45
N ARG A 223 -8.63 17.45 -18.72
CA ARG A 223 -9.96 16.83 -18.65
C ARG A 223 -10.99 17.61 -17.83
N GLY A 224 -10.59 18.68 -17.15
CA GLY A 224 -11.47 19.45 -16.27
C GLY A 224 -11.74 18.78 -14.92
N GLU A 225 -10.91 17.81 -14.52
CA GLU A 225 -11.12 16.94 -13.35
C GLU A 225 -10.04 17.16 -12.27
N PHE A 226 -9.24 18.23 -12.42
CA PHE A 226 -8.16 18.57 -11.49
C PHE A 226 -8.65 18.77 -10.06
N SER A 227 -9.81 19.40 -9.87
CA SER A 227 -10.37 19.64 -8.53
C SER A 227 -10.62 18.34 -7.78
N ASP A 228 -11.27 17.37 -8.44
CA ASP A 228 -11.60 16.07 -7.85
C ASP A 228 -10.34 15.22 -7.61
N MET A 229 -9.41 15.22 -8.57
CA MET A 229 -8.11 14.56 -8.38
C MET A 229 -7.32 15.18 -7.22
N ALA A 230 -7.32 16.50 -7.08
CA ALA A 230 -6.55 17.18 -6.04
C ALA A 230 -7.13 16.89 -4.65
N THR A 231 -8.45 16.87 -4.51
CA THR A 231 -9.13 16.58 -3.24
C THR A 231 -9.03 15.11 -2.84
N HIS A 232 -9.18 14.19 -3.78
CA HIS A 232 -9.22 12.75 -3.49
C HIS A 232 -7.84 12.10 -3.44
N TRP A 233 -6.84 12.63 -4.15
CA TRP A 233 -5.49 12.06 -4.19
C TRP A 233 -4.42 12.94 -3.53
N LEU A 234 -4.20 14.16 -4.03
CA LEU A 234 -3.07 14.99 -3.57
C LEU A 234 -3.21 15.45 -2.13
N LEU A 235 -4.37 16.01 -1.76
CA LEU A 235 -4.61 16.54 -0.42
C LEU A 235 -4.70 15.43 0.63
N GLN A 236 -5.19 14.25 0.26
CA GLN A 236 -5.25 13.10 1.16
C GLN A 236 -3.87 12.66 1.62
N ALA A 237 -2.84 12.73 0.76
CA ALA A 237 -1.49 12.33 1.15
C ALA A 237 -0.88 13.16 2.29
N VAL A 238 -1.44 14.33 2.60
CA VAL A 238 -0.97 15.23 3.68
C VAL A 238 -1.93 15.24 4.87
N GLN A 239 -3.16 14.77 4.72
CA GLN A 239 -4.15 14.79 5.80
C GLN A 239 -3.96 13.60 6.75
N PRO A 240 -3.91 13.83 8.07
CA PRO A 240 -3.88 12.73 9.04
C PRO A 240 -5.28 12.12 9.13
N ALA A 241 -5.51 10.96 8.51
CA ALA A 241 -6.74 10.21 8.77
C ALA A 241 -6.52 9.03 9.69
N ARG A 242 -7.63 8.54 10.24
CA ARG A 242 -7.66 7.37 11.10
C ARG A 242 -7.65 6.14 10.21
N SER A 243 -6.63 5.30 10.39
CA SER A 243 -6.59 3.98 9.77
C SER A 243 -7.76 3.13 10.25
N VAL A 244 -8.31 2.38 9.31
CA VAL A 244 -9.51 1.57 9.49
C VAL A 244 -9.17 0.12 9.83
N PHE A 245 -8.06 -0.36 9.30
CA PHE A 245 -7.72 -1.79 9.27
C PHE A 245 -6.74 -2.19 10.39
N LEU A 246 -6.10 -1.21 11.04
CA LEU A 246 -5.22 -1.46 12.18
C LEU A 246 -5.87 -0.98 13.48
N ASN A 247 -6.07 -1.91 14.41
CA ASN A 247 -6.32 -1.57 15.80
C ASN A 247 -5.04 -0.96 16.42
N THR A 248 -5.18 0.15 17.14
CA THR A 248 -4.07 0.91 17.73
C THR A 248 -3.21 0.04 18.66
N ASP A 249 -3.83 -0.88 19.40
CA ASP A 249 -3.12 -1.77 20.34
C ASP A 249 -2.25 -2.80 19.61
N SER A 250 -2.76 -3.33 18.51
CA SER A 250 -1.97 -4.20 17.64
C SER A 250 -0.84 -3.37 17.04
N MET A 251 -1.13 -2.21 16.45
CA MET A 251 -0.13 -1.32 15.87
C MET A 251 1.02 -1.00 16.84
N LEU A 252 0.70 -0.69 18.10
CA LEU A 252 1.72 -0.37 19.11
C LEU A 252 2.59 -1.59 19.43
N ARG A 253 2.00 -2.76 19.71
CA ARG A 253 2.76 -4.00 20.00
C ARG A 253 3.66 -4.39 18.82
N TRP A 254 3.14 -4.26 17.60
CA TRP A 254 3.83 -4.62 16.36
C TRP A 254 4.93 -3.63 15.99
N GLY A 255 4.58 -2.35 15.89
CA GLY A 255 5.50 -1.28 15.54
C GLY A 255 6.64 -1.18 16.54
N THR A 256 6.38 -1.34 17.84
CA THR A 256 7.42 -1.35 18.86
C THR A 256 8.33 -2.56 18.75
N SER A 257 7.78 -3.77 18.53
CA SER A 257 8.60 -4.98 18.34
C SER A 257 9.51 -4.87 17.11
N LEU A 258 8.97 -4.38 15.99
CA LEU A 258 9.76 -4.18 14.78
C LEU A 258 10.82 -3.08 14.97
N ALA A 259 10.48 -1.97 15.63
CA ALA A 259 11.42 -0.90 15.94
C ALA A 259 12.53 -1.37 16.87
N LEU A 260 12.22 -2.18 17.89
CA LEU A 260 13.23 -2.79 18.77
C LEU A 260 14.15 -3.73 18.00
N CYS A 261 13.58 -4.57 17.13
CA CYS A 261 14.35 -5.46 16.25
C CYS A 261 15.32 -4.66 15.36
N ALA A 262 14.80 -3.61 14.71
CA ALA A 262 15.58 -2.71 13.87
C ALA A 262 16.69 -2.03 14.68
N ALA A 263 16.38 -1.54 15.90
CA ALA A 263 17.35 -0.89 16.77
C ALA A 263 18.48 -1.82 17.19
N VAL A 264 18.19 -3.08 17.53
CA VAL A 264 19.22 -4.08 17.87
C VAL A 264 20.17 -4.30 16.70
N PHE A 265 19.65 -4.44 15.48
CA PHE A 265 20.50 -4.60 14.29
C PHE A 265 21.31 -3.34 14.02
N LEU A 266 20.68 -2.16 14.06
CA LEU A 266 21.35 -0.88 13.83
C LEU A 266 22.52 -0.67 14.78
N ILE A 267 22.28 -0.77 16.10
CA ILE A 267 23.30 -0.60 17.14
C ILE A 267 24.42 -1.63 16.94
N GLY A 268 24.05 -2.89 16.67
CA GLY A 268 25.01 -3.95 16.44
C GLY A 268 25.89 -3.71 15.21
N THR A 269 25.36 -3.07 14.16
CA THR A 269 26.14 -2.71 12.97
C THR A 269 27.07 -1.52 13.17
N TRP A 270 26.64 -0.48 13.91
CA TRP A 270 27.46 0.72 14.15
C TRP A 270 28.68 0.49 15.03
N GLN A 271 28.66 -0.52 15.90
CA GLN A 271 29.78 -0.80 16.80
C GLN A 271 30.96 -1.54 16.15
N SER A 272 30.86 -1.91 14.87
CA SER A 272 31.91 -2.69 14.20
C SER A 272 32.93 -1.80 13.47
N PRO A 273 34.24 -1.89 13.77
CA PRO A 273 35.27 -1.02 13.21
C PRO A 273 35.81 -1.46 11.82
N GLN A 274 35.12 -2.36 11.11
CA GLN A 274 35.68 -3.06 9.92
C GLN A 274 35.17 -2.56 8.56
N PHE A 275 34.88 -1.26 8.41
CA PHE A 275 34.23 -0.75 7.19
C PHE A 275 35.05 0.26 6.42
N ILE A 276 34.88 0.22 5.10
CA ILE A 276 35.37 1.25 4.20
C ILE A 276 34.40 2.44 4.26
N ASN A 277 34.91 3.68 4.14
CA ASN A 277 34.11 4.91 4.19
C ASN A 277 32.87 4.89 3.27
N TYR A 278 32.97 4.23 2.12
CA TYR A 278 31.84 4.04 1.21
C TYR A 278 30.70 3.20 1.84
N GLN A 279 31.02 2.07 2.48
CA GLN A 279 30.03 1.21 3.12
C GLN A 279 29.33 1.93 4.27
N VAL A 280 30.08 2.70 5.07
CA VAL A 280 29.51 3.53 6.15
C VAL A 280 28.54 4.57 5.60
N ARG A 281 28.90 5.26 4.50
CA ARG A 281 28.01 6.24 3.86
C ARG A 281 26.75 5.60 3.27
N ALA A 282 26.88 4.41 2.66
CA ALA A 282 25.72 3.66 2.18
C ALA A 282 24.81 3.22 3.34
N GLN A 283 25.38 2.70 4.44
CA GLN A 283 24.62 2.39 5.66
C GLN A 283 23.89 3.62 6.20
N MET A 284 24.53 4.78 6.28
CA MET A 284 23.85 5.99 6.75
C MET A 284 22.73 6.44 5.81
N THR A 285 22.85 6.18 4.51
CA THR A 285 21.77 6.44 3.54
C THR A 285 20.57 5.53 3.80
N PHE A 286 20.80 4.24 4.02
CA PHE A 286 19.74 3.31 4.45
C PHE A 286 19.11 3.73 5.78
N PHE A 287 19.89 4.28 6.71
CA PHE A 287 19.39 4.77 7.99
C PHE A 287 18.41 5.92 7.80
N TRP A 288 18.75 6.94 6.99
CA TRP A 288 17.85 8.06 6.71
C TRP A 288 16.59 7.63 5.95
N MET A 289 16.73 6.73 4.97
CA MET A 289 15.57 6.14 4.30
C MET A 289 14.70 5.33 5.28
N GLY A 290 15.31 4.64 6.23
CA GLY A 290 14.64 3.88 7.28
C GLY A 290 13.86 4.76 8.24
N ILE A 291 14.46 5.87 8.67
CA ILE A 291 13.76 6.91 9.44
C ILE A 291 12.56 7.43 8.66
N ALA A 292 12.75 7.78 7.39
CA ALA A 292 11.67 8.32 6.57
C ALA A 292 10.53 7.30 6.38
N ALA A 293 10.85 6.02 6.15
CA ALA A 293 9.87 4.95 6.08
C ALA A 293 9.13 4.75 7.42
N PHE A 294 9.84 4.85 8.54
CA PHE A 294 9.25 4.78 9.87
C PHE A 294 8.32 5.97 10.17
N LEU A 295 8.75 7.19 9.83
CA LEU A 295 7.93 8.39 9.98
C LEU A 295 6.69 8.33 9.08
N LEU A 296 6.84 7.85 7.85
CA LEU A 296 5.71 7.61 6.94
C LEU A 296 4.71 6.64 7.55
N PHE A 297 5.16 5.59 8.22
CA PHE A 297 4.25 4.68 8.91
C PHE A 297 3.51 5.36 10.08
N TRP A 298 4.22 6.15 10.88
CA TRP A 298 3.66 6.72 12.11
C TRP A 298 2.75 7.93 11.88
N PHE A 299 3.18 8.82 11.00
CA PHE A 299 2.53 10.09 10.67
C PHE A 299 1.73 10.03 9.38
N GLY A 300 1.98 9.03 8.54
CA GLY A 300 1.21 8.83 7.32
C GLY A 300 -0.20 8.37 7.61
N ASP A 301 -1.05 8.74 6.67
CA ASP A 301 -2.48 8.52 6.65
C ASP A 301 -2.88 7.02 6.60
N PHE A 302 -1.99 6.19 6.08
CA PHE A 302 -2.25 4.77 5.79
C PHE A 302 -1.59 3.87 6.82
N ARG A 303 -2.04 3.86 8.08
CA ARG A 303 -1.52 2.86 9.04
C ARG A 303 -2.07 1.50 8.63
N GLN A 304 -1.28 0.81 7.82
CA GLN A 304 -1.58 -0.43 7.15
C GLN A 304 -0.34 -1.32 7.21
N TRP A 305 -0.54 -2.63 7.28
CA TRP A 305 0.58 -3.57 7.36
C TRP A 305 1.55 -3.45 6.18
N TYR A 306 1.02 -3.21 4.99
CA TYR A 306 1.82 -3.10 3.79
C TYR A 306 2.73 -1.86 3.74
N ASN A 307 2.48 -0.82 4.57
CA ASN A 307 3.41 0.32 4.67
C ASN A 307 4.79 -0.07 5.23
N PHE A 308 4.89 -1.22 5.88
CA PHE A 308 6.15 -1.74 6.37
C PHE A 308 7.05 -2.32 5.28
N TYR A 309 6.59 -2.51 4.04
CA TYR A 309 7.40 -3.13 2.97
C TYR A 309 8.79 -2.49 2.81
N LEU A 310 8.86 -1.17 2.74
CA LEU A 310 10.14 -0.44 2.64
C LEU A 310 10.97 -0.59 3.91
N LEU A 311 10.35 -0.42 5.08
CA LEU A 311 11.05 -0.55 6.37
C LEU A 311 11.63 -1.96 6.55
N LEU A 312 10.87 -3.00 6.22
CA LEU A 312 11.30 -4.40 6.28
C LEU A 312 12.45 -4.69 5.33
N THR A 313 12.48 -4.05 4.15
CA THR A 313 13.60 -4.14 3.21
C THR A 313 14.89 -3.58 3.83
N ILE A 314 14.78 -2.45 4.53
CA ILE A 314 15.90 -1.80 5.22
C ILE A 314 16.33 -2.59 6.46
N VAL A 315 15.38 -3.11 7.23
CA VAL A 315 15.66 -3.99 8.38
C VAL A 315 16.33 -5.28 7.91
N ALA A 316 15.93 -5.86 6.79
CA ALA A 316 16.60 -7.02 6.19
C ALA A 316 18.05 -6.72 5.82
N PHE A 317 18.32 -5.52 5.29
CA PHE A 317 19.69 -5.06 5.02
C PHE A 317 20.55 -5.08 6.30
N TYR A 318 20.07 -4.47 7.40
CA TYR A 318 20.79 -4.43 8.67
C TYR A 318 20.85 -5.79 9.38
N ALA A 319 19.82 -6.61 9.27
CA ALA A 319 19.79 -7.96 9.85
C ALA A 319 20.88 -8.84 9.22
N ALA A 320 20.96 -8.85 7.88
CA ALA A 320 22.03 -9.52 7.17
C ALA A 320 23.40 -8.97 7.56
N HIS A 321 23.51 -7.64 7.63
CA HIS A 321 24.76 -6.97 7.99
C HIS A 321 25.24 -7.37 9.40
N TYR A 322 24.36 -7.27 10.39
CA TYR A 322 24.64 -7.63 11.77
C TYR A 322 25.10 -9.09 11.91
N LEU A 323 24.39 -10.03 11.27
CA LEU A 323 24.78 -11.44 11.33
C LEU A 323 26.17 -11.70 10.78
N LEU A 324 26.63 -10.97 9.76
CA LEU A 324 27.95 -11.16 9.17
C LEU A 324 29.08 -10.64 10.06
N LEU A 325 28.78 -9.73 10.99
CA LEU A 325 29.75 -9.16 11.93
C LEU A 325 29.95 -10.04 13.18
N LEU A 326 29.04 -10.98 13.44
CA LEU A 326 29.14 -11.87 14.58
C LEU A 326 30.36 -12.81 14.45
N LYS A 327 31.36 -12.61 15.32
CA LYS A 327 32.59 -13.42 15.35
C LYS A 327 32.33 -14.90 15.70
N LYS A 328 31.37 -15.16 16.60
CA LYS A 328 31.05 -16.51 17.08
C LYS A 328 30.03 -17.18 16.15
N LYS A 329 30.50 -18.17 15.38
CA LYS A 329 29.69 -18.90 14.38
C LYS A 329 28.42 -19.55 14.93
N TRP A 330 28.44 -20.05 16.18
CA TRP A 330 27.25 -20.66 16.77
C TRP A 330 26.19 -19.62 17.13
N ILE A 331 26.60 -18.43 17.60
CA ILE A 331 25.68 -17.30 17.86
C ILE A 331 25.08 -16.82 16.55
N GLN A 332 25.89 -16.72 15.50
CA GLN A 332 25.43 -16.35 14.17
C GLN A 332 24.31 -17.28 13.66
N GLU A 333 24.49 -18.60 13.79
CA GLU A 333 23.46 -19.57 13.40
C GLU A 333 22.23 -19.50 14.32
N LEU A 334 22.42 -19.36 15.63
CA LEU A 334 21.33 -19.24 16.59
C LEU A 334 20.48 -17.98 16.32
N CYS A 335 21.09 -16.83 16.11
CA CYS A 335 20.41 -15.60 15.73
C CYS A 335 19.69 -15.75 14.39
N ALA A 336 20.29 -16.43 13.41
CA ALA A 336 19.64 -16.65 12.12
C ALA A 336 18.38 -17.51 12.19
N TRP A 337 18.24 -18.36 13.21
CA TRP A 337 17.00 -19.11 13.46
C TRP A 337 16.02 -18.33 14.34
N ILE A 338 16.51 -17.72 15.42
CA ILE A 338 15.68 -17.00 16.37
C ILE A 338 15.04 -15.77 15.74
N LEU A 339 15.73 -15.04 14.86
CA LEU A 339 15.19 -13.80 14.29
C LEU A 339 14.00 -14.05 13.36
N PRO A 340 14.04 -15.01 12.42
CA PRO A 340 12.86 -15.45 11.67
C PRO A 340 11.80 -16.10 12.52
N LEU A 341 12.17 -16.87 13.56
CA LEU A 341 11.19 -17.51 14.43
C LEU A 341 10.48 -16.50 15.33
N TRP A 342 11.17 -15.52 15.89
CA TRP A 342 10.61 -14.46 16.72
C TRP A 342 9.82 -13.47 15.86
N GLY A 343 10.38 -13.05 14.72
CA GLY A 343 9.67 -12.23 13.75
C GLY A 343 8.43 -12.94 13.20
N GLY A 344 8.59 -14.18 12.75
CA GLY A 344 7.52 -15.02 12.22
C GLY A 344 6.46 -15.40 13.26
N SER A 345 6.85 -15.80 14.48
CA SER A 345 5.91 -16.17 15.55
C SER A 345 5.11 -14.97 16.00
N LEU A 346 5.74 -13.80 16.13
CA LEU A 346 4.99 -12.60 16.39
C LEU A 346 4.01 -12.39 15.21
N LEU A 347 4.49 -12.29 13.98
CA LEU A 347 3.67 -11.91 12.82
C LEU A 347 2.53 -12.92 12.50
N PHE A 348 2.67 -14.19 12.87
CA PHE A 348 1.63 -15.23 12.78
C PHE A 348 0.65 -15.26 13.97
N PHE A 349 1.11 -15.14 15.23
CA PHE A 349 0.27 -15.44 16.40
C PHE A 349 -0.49 -14.25 16.97
N GLY A 350 -0.09 -13.00 16.73
CA GLY A 350 -0.85 -11.84 17.24
C GLY A 350 -1.83 -11.24 16.24
N THR A 351 -2.23 -12.01 15.23
CA THR A 351 -3.29 -11.67 14.29
C THR A 351 -4.43 -12.66 14.45
N THR A 352 -5.19 -12.51 15.52
CA THR A 352 -6.62 -12.77 15.39
C THR A 352 -7.14 -11.73 14.41
N ILE A 353 -7.04 -12.02 13.11
CA ILE A 353 -8.01 -11.49 12.15
C ILE A 353 -9.31 -12.13 12.63
N THR A 354 -9.98 -11.47 13.59
CA THR A 354 -11.36 -11.78 13.92
C THR A 354 -12.06 -11.70 12.58
N SER A 355 -12.45 -12.85 12.03
CA SER A 355 -13.27 -12.90 10.83
C SER A 355 -14.48 -12.03 11.15
N SER A 356 -14.48 -10.82 10.64
CA SER A 356 -15.57 -9.89 10.74
C SER A 356 -16.78 -10.64 10.20
N HIS A 357 -17.82 -10.69 11.02
CA HIS A 357 -19.21 -10.92 10.66
C HIS A 357 -19.39 -11.33 9.20
N THR A 358 -19.53 -12.62 8.92
CA THR A 358 -20.14 -13.03 7.65
C THR A 358 -21.43 -12.23 7.53
N PRO A 359 -21.54 -11.30 6.56
CA PRO A 359 -22.76 -10.54 6.43
C PRO A 359 -23.88 -11.56 6.25
N PRO A 360 -25.04 -11.38 6.91
CA PRO A 360 -26.17 -12.27 6.69
C PRO A 360 -26.44 -12.24 5.19
N VAL A 361 -26.12 -13.35 4.53
CA VAL A 361 -26.35 -13.48 3.09
C VAL A 361 -27.86 -13.35 2.95
N LEU A 362 -28.32 -12.25 2.36
CA LEU A 362 -29.69 -12.13 1.87
C LEU A 362 -29.83 -13.19 0.76
N GLN A 363 -30.08 -14.44 1.16
CA GLN A 363 -29.84 -15.65 0.38
C GLN A 363 -30.90 -15.90 -0.71
N ALA A 364 -31.60 -14.86 -1.15
CA ALA A 364 -32.61 -14.98 -2.18
C ALA A 364 -32.43 -13.90 -3.25
N GLN A 365 -31.94 -14.34 -4.42
CA GLN A 365 -32.14 -13.75 -5.75
C GLN A 365 -31.19 -12.66 -6.28
N MET A 366 -30.09 -12.29 -5.62
CA MET A 366 -29.22 -11.23 -6.13
C MET A 366 -27.80 -11.73 -6.43
N HIS A 367 -27.60 -12.15 -7.69
CA HIS A 367 -26.30 -12.49 -8.28
C HIS A 367 -25.42 -11.22 -8.47
N GLY A 368 -24.10 -11.41 -8.63
CA GLY A 368 -23.03 -10.39 -8.60
C GLY A 368 -23.08 -9.18 -9.57
N SER A 369 -24.22 -8.89 -10.16
CA SER A 369 -24.54 -7.61 -10.81
C SER A 369 -25.23 -6.61 -9.89
N THR A 370 -25.68 -7.02 -8.70
CA THR A 370 -26.38 -6.14 -7.79
C THR A 370 -25.44 -5.08 -7.23
N ARG A 371 -25.81 -3.81 -7.46
CA ARG A 371 -25.07 -2.62 -7.01
C ARG A 371 -25.47 -2.26 -5.58
N VAL A 372 -24.50 -2.03 -4.72
CA VAL A 372 -24.65 -1.76 -3.29
C VAL A 372 -23.85 -0.53 -2.91
N TRP A 373 -24.35 0.22 -1.93
CA TRP A 373 -23.60 1.28 -1.28
C TRP A 373 -23.45 0.97 0.20
N VAL A 374 -22.20 0.87 0.66
CA VAL A 374 -21.87 0.60 2.06
C VAL A 374 -21.47 1.91 2.74
N ILE A 375 -22.22 2.30 3.77
CA ILE A 375 -21.94 3.44 4.64
C ILE A 375 -21.13 2.95 5.83
N GLY A 376 -19.83 2.75 5.59
CA GLY A 376 -18.90 2.33 6.62
C GLY A 376 -17.67 1.65 6.05
N TYR A 377 -16.97 0.92 6.91
CA TYR A 377 -15.70 0.29 6.59
C TYR A 377 -15.80 -1.21 6.29
N ASP A 378 -17.03 -1.73 6.17
CA ASP A 378 -17.30 -3.14 5.95
C ASP A 378 -17.23 -3.50 4.46
N TYR A 379 -16.01 -3.58 3.92
CA TYR A 379 -15.77 -3.92 2.51
C TYR A 379 -16.19 -5.34 2.12
N GLU A 380 -16.46 -6.22 3.09
CA GLU A 380 -16.89 -7.61 2.86
C GLU A 380 -18.17 -7.72 2.02
N TRP A 381 -19.05 -6.71 2.05
CA TRP A 381 -20.23 -6.68 1.17
C TRP A 381 -19.83 -6.66 -0.31
N TYR A 382 -18.71 -6.03 -0.67
CA TYR A 382 -18.25 -5.99 -2.07
C TYR A 382 -17.64 -7.32 -2.56
N ARG A 383 -17.56 -8.35 -1.69
CA ARG A 383 -17.19 -9.71 -2.11
C ARG A 383 -18.21 -10.30 -3.09
N HIS A 384 -19.49 -10.02 -2.86
CA HIS A 384 -20.61 -10.58 -3.63
C HIS A 384 -21.40 -9.51 -4.40
N TYR A 385 -21.17 -8.23 -4.11
CA TYR A 385 -21.88 -7.10 -4.69
C TYR A 385 -20.90 -6.11 -5.33
N ARG A 386 -21.40 -5.23 -6.21
CA ARG A 386 -20.61 -4.15 -6.83
C ARG A 386 -20.90 -2.80 -6.18
N SER A 387 -19.94 -1.89 -6.17
CA SER A 387 -20.16 -0.51 -5.73
C SER A 387 -21.04 0.24 -6.72
N ALA A 388 -22.10 0.87 -6.23
CA ALA A 388 -23.06 1.60 -7.06
C ALA A 388 -22.64 3.05 -7.34
N THR A 389 -21.94 3.66 -6.38
CA THR A 389 -21.84 5.11 -6.24
C THR A 389 -20.38 5.56 -6.15
N PRO A 390 -20.10 6.84 -6.42
CA PRO A 390 -18.76 7.41 -6.20
C PRO A 390 -18.28 7.29 -4.75
N PHE A 391 -19.21 7.20 -3.79
CA PHE A 391 -18.98 7.06 -2.34
C PHE A 391 -18.45 5.68 -1.90
N PHE A 392 -17.54 5.09 -2.67
CA PHE A 392 -16.96 3.78 -2.39
C PHE A 392 -16.06 3.82 -1.14
N ASP A 393 -15.14 4.79 -1.06
CA ASP A 393 -14.31 5.00 0.12
C ASP A 393 -15.08 5.84 1.15
N TYR A 394 -15.50 5.20 2.25
CA TYR A 394 -16.22 5.89 3.32
C TYR A 394 -15.42 7.05 3.91
N LYS A 395 -14.08 6.97 3.94
CA LYS A 395 -13.24 8.06 4.46
C LYS A 395 -13.39 9.32 3.61
N LEU A 396 -13.39 9.19 2.29
CA LEU A 396 -13.61 10.33 1.38
C LEU A 396 -15.06 10.80 1.45
N SER A 397 -15.99 9.86 1.50
CA SER A 397 -17.43 10.12 1.59
C SER A 397 -17.81 10.88 2.85
N ARG A 398 -17.05 10.69 3.95
CA ARG A 398 -17.27 11.35 5.23
C ARG A 398 -17.27 12.87 5.13
N ARG A 399 -16.51 13.47 4.20
CA ARG A 399 -16.55 14.92 3.95
C ARG A 399 -17.97 15.41 3.62
N TYR A 400 -18.73 14.61 2.88
CA TYR A 400 -20.11 14.90 2.50
C TYR A 400 -21.09 14.45 3.58
N LEU A 401 -20.84 13.27 4.17
CA LEU A 401 -21.71 12.69 5.20
C LEU A 401 -21.65 13.42 6.55
N ASP A 402 -20.54 14.05 6.92
CA ASP A 402 -20.43 14.84 8.16
C ASP A 402 -21.02 16.25 8.00
N GLN A 403 -21.23 16.70 6.75
CA GLN A 403 -21.72 18.03 6.42
C GLN A 403 -23.16 18.01 5.88
N LEU A 404 -24.00 17.09 6.36
CA LEU A 404 -25.42 16.97 5.95
C LEU A 404 -26.29 18.20 6.29
N ASN A 405 -25.76 19.16 7.04
CA ASN A 405 -26.40 20.45 7.28
C ASN A 405 -26.20 21.44 6.11
N HIS A 406 -25.25 21.18 5.21
CA HIS A 406 -25.00 22.02 4.03
C HIS A 406 -25.78 21.50 2.83
N TYR A 407 -26.52 22.42 2.19
CA TYR A 407 -27.36 22.08 1.04
C TYR A 407 -26.58 21.41 -0.09
N GLY A 408 -25.38 21.92 -0.42
CA GLY A 408 -24.56 21.35 -1.50
C GLY A 408 -24.12 19.89 -1.27
N SER A 409 -23.87 19.50 -0.02
CA SER A 409 -23.53 18.11 0.33
C SER A 409 -24.74 17.19 0.15
N CYS A 410 -25.92 17.64 0.58
CA CYS A 410 -27.17 16.91 0.38
C CYS A 410 -27.56 16.80 -1.09
N GLU A 411 -27.42 17.87 -1.86
CA GLU A 411 -27.68 17.88 -3.30
C GLU A 411 -26.74 16.93 -4.05
N GLY A 412 -25.43 16.99 -3.76
CA GLY A 412 -24.44 16.10 -4.36
C GLY A 412 -24.72 14.63 -4.05
N LEU A 413 -25.03 14.31 -2.79
CA LEU A 413 -25.39 12.97 -2.36
C LEU A 413 -26.67 12.48 -3.04
N ALA A 414 -27.73 13.31 -3.06
CA ALA A 414 -28.98 12.98 -3.72
C ALA A 414 -28.81 12.76 -5.22
N ARG A 415 -28.09 13.65 -5.92
CA ARG A 415 -27.85 13.54 -7.36
C ARG A 415 -27.12 12.24 -7.71
N ALA A 416 -26.04 11.94 -6.99
CA ALA A 416 -25.25 10.72 -7.24
C ALA A 416 -26.08 9.44 -6.99
N LEU A 417 -26.86 9.39 -5.90
CA LEU A 417 -27.69 8.23 -5.58
C LEU A 417 -28.92 8.09 -6.46
N LEU A 418 -29.43 9.18 -7.06
CA LEU A 418 -30.58 9.11 -7.97
C LEU A 418 -30.16 8.79 -9.40
N GLN A 419 -28.96 9.22 -9.82
CA GLN A 419 -28.40 8.88 -11.13
C GLN A 419 -28.01 7.40 -11.22
N SER A 420 -27.40 6.88 -10.16
CA SER A 420 -27.00 5.47 -10.05
C SER A 420 -27.52 4.86 -8.74
N PRO A 421 -28.82 4.53 -8.65
CA PRO A 421 -29.41 4.04 -7.42
C PRO A 421 -28.84 2.67 -7.02
N PRO A 422 -28.18 2.55 -5.85
CA PRO A 422 -27.83 1.25 -5.31
C PRO A 422 -29.10 0.43 -5.06
N ALA A 423 -29.07 -0.86 -5.38
CA ALA A 423 -30.14 -1.78 -5.03
C ALA A 423 -30.23 -2.01 -3.52
N LEU A 424 -29.10 -1.97 -2.81
CA LEU A 424 -29.03 -2.07 -1.35
C LEU A 424 -28.14 -0.98 -0.77
N ILE A 425 -28.55 -0.44 0.37
CA ILE A 425 -27.75 0.45 1.21
C ILE A 425 -27.49 -0.27 2.52
N VAL A 426 -26.21 -0.43 2.87
CA VAL A 426 -25.77 -1.06 4.12
C VAL A 426 -25.25 0.04 5.03
N ASP A 427 -25.88 0.23 6.18
CA ASP A 427 -25.56 1.32 7.11
C ASP A 427 -24.86 0.82 8.38
N SER A 428 -23.59 0.46 8.23
CA SER A 428 -22.74 0.00 9.35
C SER A 428 -22.44 1.10 10.38
N MET A 429 -22.58 2.37 10.01
CA MET A 429 -22.27 3.53 10.85
C MET A 429 -23.50 4.24 11.43
N HIS A 430 -24.70 3.70 11.21
CA HIS A 430 -25.98 4.26 11.67
C HIS A 430 -26.23 5.71 11.20
N ARG A 431 -25.77 6.06 10.00
CA ARG A 431 -25.90 7.41 9.41
C ARG A 431 -27.11 7.55 8.50
N TRP A 432 -27.73 6.46 8.08
CA TRP A 432 -28.86 6.47 7.16
C TRP A 432 -30.06 7.23 7.72
N GLU A 433 -30.33 7.11 9.03
CA GLU A 433 -31.46 7.83 9.63
C GLU A 433 -31.31 9.36 9.48
N GLU A 434 -30.10 9.88 9.66
CA GLU A 434 -29.80 11.31 9.48
C GLU A 434 -29.94 11.71 8.01
N ILE A 435 -29.42 10.90 7.09
CA ILE A 435 -29.51 11.14 5.63
C ILE A 435 -30.97 11.15 5.18
N SER A 436 -31.76 10.17 5.63
CA SER A 436 -33.17 10.02 5.24
C SER A 436 -34.05 11.18 5.72
N LYS A 437 -33.77 11.73 6.91
CA LYS A 437 -34.45 12.93 7.44
C LYS A 437 -34.10 14.18 6.64
N ARG A 438 -32.84 14.31 6.20
CA ARG A 438 -32.36 15.50 5.46
C ARG A 438 -32.71 15.46 3.98
N ILE A 439 -32.82 14.26 3.40
CA ILE A 439 -33.11 14.04 1.98
C ILE A 439 -34.35 13.14 1.87
N PRO A 440 -35.55 13.68 2.13
CA PRO A 440 -36.78 12.89 2.16
C PRO A 440 -37.09 12.23 0.81
N LEU A 441 -36.67 12.86 -0.30
CA LEU A 441 -36.77 12.30 -1.65
C LEU A 441 -36.05 10.94 -1.74
N LEU A 442 -34.87 10.83 -1.14
CA LEU A 442 -34.09 9.59 -1.11
C LEU A 442 -34.77 8.56 -0.21
N ALA A 443 -35.22 8.97 0.98
CA ALA A 443 -35.93 8.10 1.92
C ALA A 443 -37.16 7.43 1.29
N ALA A 444 -37.84 8.15 0.39
CA ALA A 444 -39.04 7.67 -0.29
C ALA A 444 -38.77 6.48 -1.24
N HIS A 445 -37.52 6.28 -1.67
CA HIS A 445 -37.09 5.24 -2.60
C HIS A 445 -36.48 4.00 -1.93
N TYR A 446 -36.31 3.98 -0.61
CA TYR A 446 -35.67 2.87 0.09
C TYR A 446 -36.53 2.39 1.26
N ARG A 447 -36.62 1.07 1.42
CA ARG A 447 -37.35 0.44 2.53
C ARG A 447 -36.42 -0.43 3.37
N PRO A 448 -36.59 -0.49 4.69
CA PRO A 448 -35.83 -1.39 5.54
C PRO A 448 -36.08 -2.85 5.13
N THR A 449 -35.05 -3.69 5.26
CA THR A 449 -35.13 -5.14 5.00
C THR A 449 -35.20 -5.91 6.32
N GLU A 450 -35.29 -7.25 6.23
CA GLU A 450 -35.24 -8.14 7.40
C GLU A 450 -33.90 -8.08 8.15
N VAL A 451 -32.83 -7.68 7.44
CA VAL A 451 -31.52 -7.47 8.05
C VAL A 451 -31.48 -6.05 8.64
N PRO A 452 -31.15 -5.90 9.94
CA PRO A 452 -31.06 -4.58 10.56
C PRO A 452 -30.02 -3.71 9.84
N HIS A 453 -30.33 -2.42 9.69
CA HIS A 453 -29.48 -1.43 9.02
C HIS A 453 -29.19 -1.71 7.53
N VAL A 454 -29.98 -2.55 6.87
CA VAL A 454 -29.93 -2.74 5.42
C VAL A 454 -31.24 -2.29 4.79
N TYR A 455 -31.13 -1.43 3.77
CA TYR A 455 -32.25 -0.83 3.07
C TYR A 455 -32.24 -1.25 1.60
N ARG A 456 -33.40 -1.60 1.05
CA ARG A 456 -33.57 -2.02 -0.35
C ARG A 456 -34.24 -0.94 -1.16
N TYR A 457 -33.75 -0.74 -2.37
CA TYR A 457 -34.39 0.15 -3.35
C TYR A 457 -35.77 -0.37 -3.73
N ALA A 458 -36.78 0.47 -3.55
CA ALA A 458 -38.16 0.25 -3.95
C ALA A 458 -38.58 1.43 -4.84
N PRO A 459 -38.55 1.28 -6.17
CA PRO A 459 -38.98 2.36 -7.06
C PRO A 459 -40.44 2.70 -6.76
N GLN A 460 -40.75 3.98 -6.59
CA GLN A 460 -42.12 4.41 -6.35
C GLN A 460 -42.95 4.14 -7.61
N THR A 461 -43.96 3.29 -7.48
CA THR A 461 -45.05 3.18 -8.46
C THR A 461 -45.97 4.39 -8.31
N LYS A 462 -45.82 5.33 -9.27
CA LYS A 462 -46.72 6.46 -9.61
C LYS A 462 -46.78 7.62 -8.58
N ASP A 463 -46.73 8.84 -9.14
CA ASP A 463 -47.11 10.13 -8.55
C ASP A 463 -46.03 11.00 -7.87
N ILE A 464 -44.94 11.31 -8.58
CA ILE A 464 -44.20 12.57 -8.35
C ILE A 464 -43.97 13.30 -9.70
N PRO A 465 -44.20 14.63 -9.80
CA PRO A 465 -44.02 15.38 -11.04
C PRO A 465 -42.57 15.35 -11.51
N ARG A 466 -42.36 15.17 -12.81
CA ARG A 466 -41.03 15.30 -13.44
C ARG A 466 -40.46 16.69 -13.11
N LEU A 467 -39.29 16.72 -12.48
CA LEU A 467 -38.46 17.92 -12.40
C LEU A 467 -38.21 18.40 -13.83
N ARG A 468 -38.77 19.58 -14.19
CA ARG A 468 -38.30 20.31 -15.37
C ARG A 468 -36.84 20.68 -15.09
N LEU A 469 -35.94 20.08 -15.86
CA LEU A 469 -34.62 20.68 -16.08
C LEU A 469 -34.91 22.07 -16.66
N VAL A 470 -34.49 23.11 -15.95
CA VAL A 470 -34.44 24.47 -16.51
C VAL A 470 -33.13 24.51 -17.30
N ASP A 471 -33.27 24.82 -18.59
CA ASP A 471 -32.19 24.93 -19.57
C ASP A 471 -31.06 25.87 -19.15
#